data_AF-A0AAN4Z2K2-F1
#
_entry.id   AF-A0AAN4Z2K2-F1
#
_cell.length_a   1.000
_cell.length_b   1.000
_cell.length_c   1.000
_cell.angle_alpha   90.00
_cell.angle_beta   90.00
_cell.angle_gamma   90.00
#
_symmetry.space_group_name_H-M   'P 1'
#
loop_
_entity.id
_entity.type
_entity.pdbx_description
1 polymer ?
#
loop_
_entity_poly.entity_id
_entity_poly.type
_entity_poly.pdbx_seq_one_letter_code
_entity_poly.pdbx_strand_id
1 'polypeptide(L)'
;MNSIVHIFLQHSLFSGRTPVDVKSKVLTLHEAAMHLRKRREANGSLRLDQPKLKFALDDDTKLPFGMTIYERKDSLFEEFVLLANMAVAKRIEDSFPTISVLRCHPPPKQKVMREILEMCEKIGFPLDALSSGLLSSSLRKFEGNEAVETAVNQVLSSFMMKPMQLARYFCTGTVKSKEAYHHYALNVPFYTHFTSPIRRCPDVMVQR
;
A
#
# COMPACT_ATOMS: atom_id res chain seq x y z
N MET A 1 -17.85 30.61 -33.24
CA MET A 1 -16.75 29.61 -33.25
C MET A 1 -16.66 28.74 -31.97
N ASN A 2 -17.69 28.72 -31.09
CA ASN A 2 -17.63 28.01 -29.80
C ASN A 2 -18.53 26.76 -29.68
N SER A 3 -19.19 26.29 -30.75
CA SER A 3 -20.15 25.17 -30.64
C SER A 3 -19.65 23.85 -31.25
N ILE A 4 -18.59 23.86 -32.08
CA ILE A 4 -18.10 22.64 -32.75
C ILE A 4 -16.99 21.94 -31.93
N VAL A 5 -16.16 22.71 -31.23
CA VAL A 5 -15.10 22.17 -30.36
C VAL A 5 -15.69 21.45 -29.13
N HIS A 6 -16.86 21.89 -28.65
CA HIS A 6 -17.50 21.30 -27.48
C HIS A 6 -18.16 19.93 -27.76
N ILE A 7 -18.58 19.70 -29.00
CA ILE A 7 -19.24 18.44 -29.43
C ILE A 7 -18.19 17.38 -29.80
N PHE A 8 -17.07 17.77 -30.43
CA PHE A 8 -16.02 16.83 -30.83
C PHE A 8 -15.20 16.25 -29.65
N LEU A 9 -15.11 16.97 -28.54
CA LEU A 9 -14.41 16.49 -27.34
C LEU A 9 -15.24 15.56 -26.45
N GLN A 10 -16.58 15.57 -26.55
CA GLN A 10 -17.42 14.71 -25.71
C GLN A 10 -17.63 13.30 -26.27
N HIS A 11 -17.66 13.13 -27.60
CA HIS A 11 -17.95 11.81 -28.19
C HIS A 11 -16.72 10.91 -28.40
N SER A 12 -15.52 11.46 -28.61
CA SER A 12 -14.33 10.67 -28.95
C SER A 12 -13.56 10.14 -27.72
N LEU A 13 -13.55 10.86 -26.59
CA LEU A 13 -12.76 10.50 -25.41
C LEU A 13 -13.34 9.34 -24.59
N PHE A 14 -14.64 9.05 -24.72
CA PHE A 14 -15.32 8.06 -23.87
C PHE A 14 -15.85 6.84 -24.63
N SER A 15 -15.48 6.67 -25.90
CA SER A 15 -16.00 5.58 -26.74
C SER A 15 -17.54 5.50 -26.72
N GLY A 16 -18.21 6.64 -26.73
CA GLY A 16 -19.68 6.74 -26.64
C GLY A 16 -20.28 6.66 -25.22
N ARG A 17 -19.48 6.64 -24.15
CA ARG A 17 -19.97 6.65 -22.76
C ARG A 17 -20.17 8.07 -22.25
N THR A 18 -21.20 8.29 -21.44
CA THR A 18 -21.46 9.59 -20.82
C THR A 18 -20.66 9.75 -19.51
N PRO A 19 -20.45 11.00 -19.03
CA PRO A 19 -19.90 11.23 -17.69
C PRO A 19 -20.70 10.54 -16.57
N VAL A 20 -22.01 10.36 -16.76
CA VAL A 20 -22.88 9.66 -15.80
C VAL A 20 -22.54 8.17 -15.74
N ASP A 21 -22.27 7.54 -16.89
CA ASP A 21 -21.86 6.13 -16.95
C ASP A 21 -20.50 5.92 -16.25
N VAL A 22 -19.56 6.84 -16.45
CA VAL A 22 -18.25 6.79 -15.79
C VAL A 22 -18.42 6.95 -14.27
N LYS A 23 -19.22 7.91 -13.82
CA LYS A 23 -19.52 8.13 -12.40
C LYS A 23 -20.09 6.85 -11.77
N SER A 24 -21.10 6.24 -12.40
CA SER A 24 -21.72 5.01 -11.91
C SER A 24 -20.67 3.89 -11.73
N LYS A 25 -19.81 3.66 -12.72
CA LYS A 25 -18.76 2.63 -12.63
C LYS A 25 -17.73 2.91 -11.55
N VAL A 26 -17.32 4.17 -11.38
CA VAL A 26 -16.38 4.57 -10.32
C VAL A 26 -16.98 4.31 -8.94
N LEU A 27 -18.27 4.59 -8.73
CA LEU A 27 -18.95 4.30 -7.47
C LEU A 27 -19.04 2.80 -7.19
N THR A 28 -19.38 1.97 -8.19
CA THR A 28 -19.37 0.50 -8.04
C THR A 28 -17.98 -0.03 -7.69
N LEU A 29 -16.94 0.47 -8.34
CA LEU A 29 -15.55 0.09 -8.02
C LEU A 29 -15.18 0.54 -6.60
N HIS A 30 -15.68 1.69 -6.14
CA HIS A 30 -15.43 2.19 -4.79
C HIS A 30 -16.02 1.28 -3.73
N GLU A 31 -17.26 0.85 -3.90
CA GLU A 31 -17.91 -0.13 -3.02
C GLU A 31 -17.10 -1.44 -2.97
N ALA A 32 -16.69 -1.96 -4.13
CA ALA A 32 -15.85 -3.15 -4.19
C ALA A 32 -14.51 -2.96 -3.47
N ALA A 33 -13.84 -1.81 -3.66
CA ALA A 33 -12.59 -1.49 -2.98
C ALA A 33 -12.76 -1.43 -1.45
N MET A 34 -13.86 -0.87 -0.95
CA MET A 34 -14.15 -0.88 0.49
C MET A 34 -14.26 -2.31 1.05
N HIS A 35 -14.93 -3.21 0.33
CA HIS A 35 -15.03 -4.62 0.73
C HIS A 35 -13.68 -5.33 0.69
N LEU A 36 -12.88 -5.10 -0.36
CA LEU A 36 -11.53 -5.66 -0.46
C LEU A 36 -10.63 -5.19 0.69
N ARG A 37 -10.69 -3.88 1.02
CA ARG A 37 -9.93 -3.32 2.14
C ARG A 37 -10.32 -3.95 3.46
N LYS A 38 -11.61 -4.00 3.78
CA LYS A 38 -12.10 -4.65 5.01
C LYS A 38 -11.63 -6.10 5.12
N ARG A 39 -11.66 -6.86 4.02
CA ARG A 39 -11.14 -8.23 3.99
C ARG A 39 -9.63 -8.28 4.23
N ARG A 40 -8.86 -7.40 3.60
CA ARG A 40 -7.40 -7.32 3.77
C ARG A 40 -7.01 -6.97 5.22
N GLU A 41 -7.74 -6.06 5.84
CA GLU A 41 -7.59 -5.70 7.24
C GLU A 41 -7.94 -6.86 8.18
N ALA A 42 -9.07 -7.53 7.94
CA ALA A 42 -9.47 -8.72 8.70
C ALA A 42 -8.46 -9.86 8.55
N ASN A 43 -7.80 -9.95 7.39
CA ASN A 43 -6.69 -10.87 7.14
C ASN A 43 -5.37 -10.42 7.81
N GLY A 44 -5.35 -9.36 8.61
CA GLY A 44 -4.19 -8.98 9.40
C GLY A 44 -3.12 -8.20 8.63
N SER A 45 -3.48 -7.47 7.58
CA SER A 45 -2.53 -6.54 6.94
C SER A 45 -2.16 -5.40 7.89
N LEU A 46 -0.88 -5.10 7.99
CA LEU A 46 -0.34 -4.00 8.76
C LEU A 46 -0.10 -2.80 7.86
N ARG A 47 -0.58 -1.64 8.31
CA ARG A 47 -0.30 -0.35 7.70
C ARG A 47 0.43 0.54 8.71
N LEU A 48 1.62 0.98 8.33
CA LEU A 48 2.43 1.94 9.08
C LEU A 48 2.69 3.12 8.16
N ASP A 49 1.92 4.20 8.31
CA ASP A 49 2.16 5.41 7.54
C ASP A 49 3.11 6.34 8.26
N GLN A 50 3.96 6.99 7.47
CA GLN A 50 4.70 8.16 7.90
C GLN A 50 4.08 9.39 7.26
N PRO A 51 4.05 10.53 7.98
CA PRO A 51 3.62 11.79 7.40
C PRO A 51 4.53 12.10 6.22
N LYS A 52 3.93 12.34 5.06
CA LYS A 52 4.64 12.75 3.85
C LYS A 52 4.51 14.25 3.71
N LEU A 53 5.57 14.92 3.25
CA LEU A 53 5.54 16.36 3.00
C LEU A 53 5.18 16.63 1.54
N LYS A 54 4.38 17.66 1.32
CA LYS A 54 4.11 18.25 0.02
C LYS A 54 4.62 19.69 0.03
N PHE A 55 5.53 19.99 -0.89
CA PHE A 55 6.10 21.33 -1.05
C PHE A 55 5.33 22.10 -2.12
N ALA A 56 5.07 23.38 -1.86
CA ALA A 56 4.64 24.34 -2.87
C ALA A 56 5.89 25.01 -3.44
N LEU A 57 6.04 24.91 -4.76
CA LEU A 57 7.21 25.44 -5.48
C LEU A 57 6.78 26.68 -6.26
N ASP A 58 7.64 27.69 -6.24
CA ASP A 58 7.48 28.89 -7.05
C ASP A 58 7.70 28.55 -8.53
N ASP A 59 6.84 29.05 -9.41
CA ASP A 59 6.84 28.63 -10.82
C ASP A 59 8.04 29.16 -11.60
N ASP A 60 8.59 30.31 -11.23
CA ASP A 60 9.72 30.92 -11.94
C ASP A 60 11.06 30.38 -11.41
N THR A 61 11.25 30.42 -10.09
CA THR A 61 12.51 30.07 -9.43
C THR A 61 12.65 28.57 -9.12
N LYS A 62 11.53 27.82 -9.14
CA LYS A 62 11.43 26.41 -8.70
C LYS A 62 11.84 26.17 -7.25
N LEU A 63 11.98 27.23 -6.45
CA LEU A 63 12.30 27.14 -5.02
C LEU A 63 11.04 26.87 -4.19
N PRO A 64 11.14 26.11 -3.08
CA PRO A 64 10.01 25.88 -2.20
C PRO A 64 9.67 27.14 -1.39
N PHE A 65 8.41 27.55 -1.39
CA PHE A 65 7.91 28.66 -0.56
C PHE A 65 6.88 28.22 0.48
N GLY A 66 6.44 26.96 0.44
CA GLY A 66 5.46 26.42 1.38
C GLY A 66 5.59 24.92 1.57
N MET A 67 5.09 24.43 2.71
CA MET A 67 5.08 23.02 3.07
C MET A 67 3.77 22.65 3.73
N THR A 68 3.20 21.50 3.35
CA THR A 68 2.01 20.91 3.96
C THR A 68 2.22 19.43 4.18
N ILE A 69 1.52 18.84 5.15
CA ILE A 69 1.46 17.38 5.29
C ILE A 69 0.52 16.86 4.21
N TYR A 70 0.97 15.87 3.45
CA TYR A 70 0.17 15.17 2.47
C TYR A 70 -0.87 14.30 3.17
N GLU A 71 -2.13 14.73 3.10
CA GLU A 71 -3.27 13.91 3.50
C GLU A 71 -3.50 12.81 2.47
N ARG A 72 -3.24 11.57 2.87
CA ARG A 72 -3.61 10.43 2.04
C ARG A 72 -5.11 10.20 2.16
N LYS A 73 -5.83 10.37 1.05
CA LYS A 73 -7.19 9.84 0.92
C LYS A 73 -7.13 8.38 0.49
N ASP A 74 -8.05 7.60 1.03
CA ASP A 74 -8.23 6.20 0.65
C ASP A 74 -8.40 6.08 -0.87
N SER A 75 -7.41 5.48 -1.51
CA SER A 75 -7.39 5.38 -2.96
C SER A 75 -8.23 4.20 -3.39
N LEU A 76 -9.19 4.47 -4.29
CA LEU A 76 -9.94 3.46 -5.03
C LEU A 76 -9.01 2.41 -5.66
N PHE A 77 -7.90 2.88 -6.22
CA PHE A 77 -7.02 2.07 -7.06
C PHE A 77 -6.13 1.12 -6.26
N GLU A 78 -5.86 1.42 -4.99
CA GLU A 78 -4.88 0.67 -4.18
C GLU A 78 -5.27 -0.80 -4.03
N GLU A 79 -6.53 -1.09 -3.72
CA GLU A 79 -6.99 -2.48 -3.53
C GLU A 79 -6.97 -3.29 -4.84
N PHE A 80 -7.33 -2.67 -5.96
CA PHE A 80 -7.28 -3.34 -7.27
C PHE A 80 -5.84 -3.59 -7.72
N VAL A 81 -4.91 -2.66 -7.42
CA VAL A 81 -3.49 -2.86 -7.68
C VAL A 81 -2.93 -4.02 -6.86
N LEU A 82 -3.26 -4.09 -5.56
CA LEU A 82 -2.86 -5.21 -4.71
C LEU A 82 -3.43 -6.52 -5.22
N LEU A 83 -4.72 -6.55 -5.58
CA LEU A 83 -5.39 -7.74 -6.09
C LEU A 83 -4.73 -8.25 -7.38
N ALA A 84 -4.48 -7.36 -8.35
CA ALA A 84 -3.80 -7.71 -9.59
C ALA A 84 -2.39 -8.26 -9.33
N ASN A 85 -1.61 -7.59 -8.47
CA ASN A 85 -0.26 -8.02 -8.09
C ASN A 85 -0.26 -9.40 -7.43
N MET A 86 -1.21 -9.69 -6.53
CA MET A 86 -1.33 -10.99 -5.86
C MET A 86 -1.76 -12.10 -6.83
N ALA A 87 -2.72 -11.82 -7.71
CA ALA A 87 -3.20 -12.77 -8.71
C ALA A 87 -2.08 -13.15 -9.68
N VAL A 88 -1.32 -12.17 -10.18
CA VAL A 88 -0.17 -12.40 -11.06
C VAL A 88 0.93 -13.15 -10.32
N ALA A 89 1.25 -12.78 -9.07
CA ALA A 89 2.25 -13.47 -8.26
C ALA A 89 1.94 -14.97 -8.14
N LYS A 90 0.68 -15.31 -7.85
CA LYS A 90 0.27 -16.72 -7.77
C LYS A 90 0.37 -17.41 -9.12
N ARG A 91 -0.13 -16.77 -10.19
CA ARG A 91 -0.13 -17.32 -11.55
C ARG A 91 1.27 -17.64 -12.06
N ILE A 92 2.23 -16.72 -11.88
CA ILE A 92 3.61 -16.94 -12.35
C ILE A 92 4.32 -17.99 -11.51
N GLU A 93 4.11 -18.01 -10.19
CA GLU A 93 4.70 -19.02 -9.31
C GLU A 93 4.22 -20.43 -9.65
N ASP A 94 2.93 -20.59 -9.94
CA ASP A 94 2.36 -21.88 -10.37
C ASP A 94 2.90 -22.34 -11.74
N SER A 95 3.19 -21.38 -12.63
CA SER A 95 3.64 -21.69 -14.00
C SER A 95 5.15 -21.89 -14.09
N PHE A 96 5.91 -21.14 -13.29
CA PHE A 96 7.36 -21.02 -13.35
C PHE A 96 7.95 -20.97 -11.93
N PRO A 97 7.92 -22.09 -11.18
CA PRO A 97 8.22 -22.13 -9.75
C PRO A 97 9.70 -21.88 -9.39
N THR A 98 10.60 -21.88 -10.38
CA THR A 98 12.05 -21.71 -10.15
C THR A 98 12.63 -20.43 -10.72
N ILE A 99 11.89 -19.70 -11.57
CA ILE A 99 12.40 -18.51 -12.28
C ILE A 99 11.52 -17.27 -12.12
N SER A 100 10.38 -17.38 -11.44
CA SER A 100 9.48 -16.25 -11.21
C SER A 100 10.14 -15.17 -10.34
N VAL A 101 9.90 -13.91 -10.68
CA VAL A 101 10.29 -12.75 -9.89
C VAL A 101 9.15 -12.36 -8.95
N LEU A 102 9.38 -12.54 -7.66
CA LEU A 102 8.44 -12.18 -6.60
C LEU A 102 9.03 -11.11 -5.68
N ARG A 103 8.19 -10.59 -4.79
CA ARG A 103 8.57 -9.59 -3.79
C ARG A 103 8.05 -10.00 -2.42
N CYS A 104 8.97 -10.22 -1.48
CA CYS A 104 8.63 -10.56 -0.10
C CYS A 104 8.94 -9.41 0.86
N HIS A 105 8.38 -9.49 2.06
CA HIS A 105 8.66 -8.59 3.16
C HIS A 105 8.95 -9.44 4.40
N PRO A 106 10.22 -9.56 4.81
CA PRO A 106 10.59 -10.34 5.99
C PRO A 106 9.93 -9.80 7.27
N PRO A 107 9.76 -10.65 8.30
CA PRO A 107 9.25 -10.19 9.60
C PRO A 107 10.21 -9.18 10.26
N PRO A 108 9.76 -8.40 11.24
CA PRO A 108 10.60 -7.42 11.92
C PRO A 108 11.80 -8.03 12.65
N LYS A 109 12.83 -7.22 12.88
CA LYS A 109 14.00 -7.60 13.69
C LYS A 109 13.58 -7.78 15.16
N GLN A 110 13.51 -9.03 15.60
CA GLN A 110 12.95 -9.42 16.90
C GLN A 110 13.58 -8.71 18.11
N LYS A 111 14.92 -8.52 18.11
CA LYS A 111 15.60 -7.81 19.20
C LYS A 111 15.12 -6.36 19.33
N VAL A 112 15.12 -5.63 18.22
CA VAL A 112 14.70 -4.22 18.15
C VAL A 112 13.21 -4.08 18.45
N MET A 113 12.40 -5.04 17.98
CA MET A 113 10.96 -5.07 18.27
C MET A 113 10.71 -5.14 19.79
N ARG A 114 11.36 -6.07 20.51
CA ARG A 114 11.19 -6.22 21.96
C ARG A 114 11.57 -4.96 22.73
N GLU A 115 12.71 -4.35 22.42
CA GLU A 115 13.17 -3.11 23.07
C GLU A 115 12.14 -1.97 22.93
N ILE A 116 11.48 -1.89 21.76
CA ILE A 116 10.47 -0.86 21.52
C ILE A 116 9.14 -1.20 22.21
N LEU A 117 8.72 -2.47 22.23
CA LEU A 117 7.52 -2.89 22.96
C LEU A 117 7.66 -2.61 24.45
N GLU A 118 8.81 -2.94 25.07
CA GLU A 118 9.11 -2.62 26.47
C GLU A 118 9.08 -1.10 26.73
N MET A 119 9.60 -0.31 25.79
CA MET A 119 9.52 1.15 25.88
C MET A 119 8.06 1.62 25.83
N CYS A 120 7.27 1.13 24.88
CA CYS A 120 5.86 1.51 24.71
C CYS A 120 5.02 1.14 25.94
N GLU A 121 5.28 -0.03 26.53
CA GLU A 121 4.64 -0.46 27.78
C GLU A 121 4.95 0.50 28.95
N LYS A 122 6.23 0.90 29.12
CA LYS A 122 6.65 1.85 30.16
C LYS A 122 5.99 3.23 30.04
N ILE A 123 5.73 3.70 28.83
CA ILE A 123 5.06 4.98 28.59
C ILE A 123 3.52 4.87 28.57
N GLY A 124 2.96 3.70 28.91
CA GLY A 124 1.52 3.50 29.05
C GLY A 124 0.79 3.11 27.75
N PHE A 125 1.51 2.71 26.71
CA PHE A 125 0.96 2.31 25.41
C PHE A 125 1.37 0.87 25.05
N PRO A 126 0.88 -0.17 25.75
CA PRO A 126 1.22 -1.55 25.44
C PRO A 126 0.70 -1.94 24.04
N LEU A 127 1.57 -2.57 23.25
CA LEU A 127 1.29 -3.05 21.90
C LEU A 127 1.56 -4.55 21.78
N ASP A 128 0.77 -5.26 20.97
CA ASP A 128 1.03 -6.65 20.60
C ASP A 128 1.61 -6.72 19.18
N ALA A 129 2.80 -7.29 19.01
CA ALA A 129 3.45 -7.47 17.71
C ALA A 129 3.80 -8.91 17.39
N LEU A 130 3.06 -9.89 17.94
CA LEU A 130 3.24 -11.32 17.62
C LEU A 130 2.96 -11.61 16.13
N SER A 131 2.08 -10.82 15.50
CA SER A 131 1.84 -10.85 14.06
C SER A 131 1.57 -9.44 13.53
N SER A 132 1.61 -9.28 12.20
CA SER A 132 1.21 -8.03 11.53
C SER A 132 -0.22 -7.62 11.89
N GLY A 133 -1.12 -8.61 11.99
CA GLY A 133 -2.52 -8.38 12.33
C GLY A 133 -2.71 -7.88 13.75
N LEU A 134 -2.09 -8.52 14.73
CA LEU A 134 -2.15 -8.10 16.14
C LEU A 134 -1.55 -6.71 16.34
N LEU A 135 -0.47 -6.39 15.62
CA LEU A 135 0.10 -5.05 15.62
C LEU A 135 -0.85 -4.02 15.03
N SER A 136 -1.48 -4.34 13.89
CA SER A 136 -2.48 -3.45 13.29
C SER A 136 -3.66 -3.24 14.22
N SER A 137 -4.17 -4.29 14.87
CA SER A 137 -5.27 -4.18 15.84
C SER A 137 -4.88 -3.37 17.08
N SER A 138 -3.63 -3.49 17.54
CA SER A 138 -3.13 -2.70 18.68
C SER A 138 -3.03 -1.21 18.34
N LEU A 139 -2.54 -0.87 17.14
CA LEU A 139 -2.44 0.51 16.67
C LEU A 139 -3.80 1.14 16.36
N ARG A 140 -4.77 0.34 15.88
CA ARG A 140 -6.15 0.78 15.58
C ARG A 140 -6.88 1.41 16.77
N LYS A 141 -6.50 1.06 18.00
CA LYS A 141 -7.02 1.68 19.23
C LYS A 141 -6.79 3.20 19.27
N PHE A 142 -5.86 3.70 18.46
CA PHE A 142 -5.47 5.11 18.39
C PHE A 142 -5.82 5.76 17.03
N GLU A 143 -6.62 5.11 16.18
CA GLU A 143 -7.05 5.66 14.86
C GLU A 143 -8.30 6.56 14.96
N GLY A 144 -8.63 7.08 16.14
CA GLY A 144 -9.84 7.88 16.34
C GLY A 144 -9.74 9.33 15.83
N ASN A 145 -10.84 10.06 15.97
CA ASN A 145 -11.02 11.38 15.37
C ASN A 145 -10.40 12.52 16.19
N GLU A 146 -9.89 12.23 17.39
CA GLU A 146 -9.25 13.23 18.21
C GLU A 146 -7.81 13.48 17.75
N ALA A 147 -7.40 14.75 17.76
CA ALA A 147 -6.05 15.15 17.37
C ALA A 147 -4.97 14.43 18.21
N VAL A 148 -5.25 14.18 19.48
CA VAL A 148 -4.35 13.49 20.40
C VAL A 148 -4.16 12.03 20.01
N GLU A 149 -5.24 11.30 19.72
CA GLU A 149 -5.18 9.90 19.29
C GLU A 149 -4.40 9.75 17.99
N THR A 150 -4.68 10.62 17.02
CA THR A 150 -3.95 10.65 15.74
C THR A 150 -2.46 10.91 15.96
N ALA A 151 -2.08 11.84 16.84
CA ALA A 151 -0.69 12.11 17.16
C ALA A 151 -0.01 10.92 17.85
N VAL A 152 -0.69 10.27 18.79
CA VAL A 152 -0.22 9.03 19.46
C VAL A 152 0.02 7.94 18.42
N ASN A 153 -0.93 7.69 17.52
CA ASN A 153 -0.79 6.69 16.46
C ASN A 153 0.43 6.97 15.58
N GLN A 154 0.65 8.23 15.19
CA GLN A 154 1.82 8.62 14.37
C GLN A 154 3.14 8.33 15.09
N VAL A 155 3.24 8.65 16.38
CA VAL A 155 4.43 8.39 17.20
C VAL A 155 4.67 6.88 17.34
N LEU A 156 3.63 6.12 17.71
CA LEU A 156 3.72 4.67 17.84
C LEU A 156 4.07 3.99 16.51
N SER A 157 3.44 4.42 15.41
CA SER A 157 3.76 3.95 14.05
C SER A 157 5.22 4.25 13.68
N SER A 158 5.74 5.44 14.02
CA SER A 158 7.14 5.80 13.80
C SER A 158 8.11 4.91 14.59
N PHE A 159 7.77 4.55 15.83
CA PHE A 159 8.53 3.58 16.60
C PHE A 159 8.47 2.18 15.97
N MET A 160 7.28 1.72 15.58
CA MET A 160 7.06 0.42 14.96
C MET A 160 7.73 0.27 13.59
N MET A 161 8.12 1.37 12.93
CA MET A 161 8.90 1.33 11.69
C MET A 161 10.37 0.94 11.90
N LYS A 162 10.97 1.27 13.06
CA LYS A 162 12.39 0.98 13.34
C LYS A 162 12.78 -0.51 13.25
N PRO A 163 11.98 -1.49 13.73
CA PRO A 163 12.31 -2.90 13.61
C PRO A 163 11.92 -3.49 12.24
N MET A 164 11.16 -2.78 11.40
CA MET A 164 10.73 -3.29 10.10
C MET A 164 11.90 -3.48 9.15
N GLN A 165 11.80 -4.49 8.29
CA GLN A 165 12.80 -4.76 7.26
C GLN A 165 12.35 -4.20 5.92
N LEU A 166 13.29 -3.97 5.00
CA LEU A 166 12.92 -3.59 3.64
C LEU A 166 12.31 -4.78 2.90
N ALA A 167 11.19 -4.53 2.22
CA ALA A 167 10.65 -5.49 1.26
C ALA A 167 11.58 -5.59 0.04
N ARG A 168 11.86 -6.82 -0.40
CA ARG A 168 12.86 -7.12 -1.42
C ARG A 168 12.32 -8.00 -2.54
N TYR A 169 12.86 -7.81 -3.73
CA TYR A 169 12.63 -8.76 -4.83
C TYR A 169 13.50 -9.99 -4.65
N PHE A 170 13.05 -11.12 -5.17
CA PHE A 170 13.81 -12.36 -5.23
C PHE A 170 13.32 -13.20 -6.41
N CYS A 171 14.21 -14.07 -6.90
CA CYS A 171 13.84 -15.13 -7.83
C CYS A 171 13.46 -16.37 -7.03
N THR A 172 12.35 -17.01 -7.40
CA THR A 172 11.80 -18.17 -6.69
C THR A 172 12.79 -19.34 -6.56
N GLY A 173 13.68 -19.56 -7.53
CA GLY A 173 14.72 -20.60 -7.47
C GLY A 173 15.90 -20.30 -6.55
N THR A 174 16.02 -19.10 -5.98
CA THR A 174 17.13 -18.76 -5.07
C THR A 174 16.81 -18.98 -3.59
N VAL A 175 15.57 -19.36 -3.28
CA VAL A 175 15.08 -19.57 -1.91
C VAL A 175 14.69 -21.03 -1.71
N LYS A 176 15.09 -21.58 -0.56
CA LYS A 176 14.93 -23.02 -0.28
C LYS A 176 13.52 -23.43 0.10
N SER A 177 12.69 -22.50 0.58
CA SER A 177 11.34 -22.82 1.05
C SER A 177 10.36 -21.67 0.82
N LYS A 178 9.08 -22.02 0.69
CA LYS A 178 8.00 -21.07 0.33
C LYS A 178 7.65 -20.13 1.47
N GLU A 179 8.01 -20.44 2.71
CA GLU A 179 7.86 -19.55 3.86
C GLU A 179 8.58 -18.21 3.64
N ALA A 180 9.68 -18.21 2.88
CA ALA A 180 10.44 -17.00 2.55
C ALA A 180 9.70 -16.04 1.59
N TYR A 181 8.60 -16.47 0.98
CA TYR A 181 7.84 -15.71 -0.02
C TYR A 181 6.90 -14.72 0.65
N HIS A 182 6.56 -14.99 1.92
CA HIS A 182 5.58 -14.26 2.68
C HIS A 182 5.88 -12.76 2.72
N HIS A 183 4.82 -11.96 2.60
CA HIS A 183 4.89 -10.52 2.68
C HIS A 183 4.28 -10.03 3.99
N TYR A 184 5.11 -9.89 5.03
CA TYR A 184 4.70 -9.57 6.41
C TYR A 184 3.64 -8.46 6.52
N ALA A 185 3.91 -7.26 5.99
CA ALA A 185 2.97 -6.15 6.12
C ALA A 185 1.64 -6.35 5.37
N LEU A 186 1.64 -7.09 4.27
CA LEU A 186 0.39 -7.37 3.53
C LEU A 186 -0.32 -8.61 4.10
N ASN A 187 0.38 -9.41 4.89
CA ASN A 187 0.00 -10.72 5.39
C ASN A 187 -0.50 -11.67 4.29
N VAL A 188 0.28 -11.82 3.22
CA VAL A 188 -0.06 -12.69 2.07
C VAL A 188 1.09 -13.62 1.71
N PRO A 189 0.79 -14.83 1.21
CA PRO A 189 1.81 -15.84 0.88
C PRO A 189 2.61 -15.50 -0.39
N PHE A 190 1.99 -14.85 -1.37
CA PHE A 190 2.60 -14.50 -2.65
C PHE A 190 2.32 -13.05 -3.00
N TYR A 191 3.37 -12.33 -3.41
CA TYR A 191 3.24 -10.97 -3.88
C TYR A 191 4.33 -10.67 -4.92
N THR A 192 4.00 -9.82 -5.89
CA THR A 192 4.95 -9.29 -6.86
C THR A 192 4.52 -7.88 -7.26
N HIS A 193 5.28 -7.23 -8.13
CA HIS A 193 4.84 -6.01 -8.78
C HIS A 193 4.61 -6.27 -10.27
N PHE A 194 3.45 -5.83 -10.76
CA PHE A 194 3.04 -6.00 -12.15
C PHE A 194 2.42 -4.74 -12.76
N THR A 195 1.77 -3.91 -11.95
CA THR A 195 0.89 -2.82 -12.41
C THR A 195 1.59 -1.51 -12.79
N SER A 196 2.92 -1.45 -12.87
CA SER A 196 3.66 -0.22 -13.19
C SER A 196 4.94 -0.45 -14.02
N PRO A 197 4.87 -1.14 -15.17
CA PRO A 197 6.03 -1.44 -16.03
C PRO A 197 6.77 -0.19 -16.53
N ILE A 198 6.05 0.92 -16.76
CA ILE A 198 6.63 2.17 -17.26
C ILE A 198 7.72 2.74 -16.32
N ARG A 199 7.63 2.46 -15.02
CA ARG A 199 8.49 3.05 -13.99
C ARG A 199 9.17 2.04 -13.06
N ARG A 200 9.05 0.74 -13.34
CA ARG A 200 9.64 -0.34 -12.53
C ARG A 200 10.08 -1.49 -13.42
N CYS A 201 11.40 -1.74 -13.47
CA CYS A 201 11.98 -2.86 -14.22
C CYS A 201 11.46 -4.25 -13.77
N PRO A 202 11.25 -4.54 -12.47
CA PRO A 202 10.69 -5.82 -12.04
C PRO A 202 9.32 -6.14 -12.67
N ASP A 203 8.46 -5.14 -12.85
CA ASP A 203 7.17 -5.31 -13.52
C ASP A 203 7.34 -5.70 -15.00
N VAL A 204 8.36 -5.17 -15.69
CA VAL A 204 8.71 -5.56 -17.06
C VAL A 204 9.17 -7.02 -17.11
N MET A 205 9.93 -7.47 -16.11
CA MET A 205 10.35 -8.88 -16.02
C MET A 205 9.15 -9.80 -15.79
N VAL A 206 8.19 -9.40 -14.95
CA VAL A 206 6.97 -10.18 -14.66
C VAL A 206 6.01 -10.21 -15.85
N GLN A 207 6.04 -9.19 -16.72
CA GLN A 207 5.21 -9.13 -17.93
C GLN A 207 5.70 -10.04 -19.08
N ARG A 208 6.96 -10.48 -19.04
CA ARG A 208 7.54 -11.39 -20.04
C ARG A 208 7.30 -12.84 -19.65
#